data_AF-A0AA88SJQ3-F1
#
_entry.id   AF-A0AA88SJQ3-F1
#
_cell.length_a   1.000
_cell.length_b   1.000
_cell.length_c   1.000
_cell.angle_alpha   90.00
_cell.angle_beta   90.00
_cell.angle_gamma   90.00
#
_symmetry.space_group_name_H-M   'P 1'
#
loop_
_entity.id
_entity.type
_entity.pdbx_description
1 polymer ?
#
loop_
_entity_poly.entity_id
_entity_poly.type
_entity_poly.pdbx_seq_one_letter_code
_entity_poly.pdbx_strand_id
1 'polypeptide(L)'
;MAFYDVYSHPALVRYKTSVCTKATLFLLVVLCLTYIPPLLVAYRSQGFWVKRSTYEEQPVVRFQYETLLVAATNSQGDYVAWSTYPSLNNMLGANLRTPAVSVREVDQNQDGKLDLLVFQLQLPLKPEEQVYSVQLLLGFSYQLFRMSTVVMQSLAYVQHSSSVPGAKLFISGDLRLQQRTPLPHRGLYNIYNVSVIDGSSPFASAYDLNNIIRSYQERNCNVLLIFIWVFERIQRFVFQNQVLTTIPIPVGKPHLS
;
A
#
# COMPACT_ATOMS: atom_id res chain seq x y z
N MET A 1 -49.49 6.10 -89.88
CA MET A 1 -50.34 6.81 -88.89
C MET A 1 -50.56 5.89 -87.70
N ALA A 2 -50.43 6.45 -86.49
CA ALA A 2 -50.69 5.91 -85.14
C ALA A 2 -50.35 4.43 -84.86
N PHE A 3 -49.23 4.20 -84.16
CA PHE A 3 -48.92 2.95 -83.47
C PHE A 3 -49.39 3.02 -82.01
N TYR A 4 -50.11 1.98 -81.56
CA TYR A 4 -50.47 1.73 -80.17
C TYR A 4 -49.36 0.92 -79.52
N ASP A 5 -48.57 1.51 -78.62
CA ASP A 5 -47.72 0.70 -77.73
C ASP A 5 -48.55 0.20 -76.54
N VAL A 6 -48.79 -1.11 -76.61
CA VAL A 6 -49.67 -1.98 -75.84
C VAL A 6 -48.99 -2.50 -74.57
N TYR A 7 -47.68 -2.29 -74.45
CA TYR A 7 -46.85 -2.91 -73.44
C TYR A 7 -45.97 -1.88 -72.74
N SER A 8 -46.01 -1.89 -71.42
CA SER A 8 -45.12 -1.10 -70.56
C SER A 8 -44.47 -2.02 -69.54
N HIS A 9 -43.18 -1.78 -69.28
CA HIS A 9 -42.47 -2.43 -68.19
C HIS A 9 -41.69 -1.35 -67.41
N PRO A 10 -41.53 -1.50 -66.09
CA PRO A 10 -40.84 -0.50 -65.30
C PRO A 10 -39.35 -0.48 -65.65
N ALA A 11 -38.92 0.67 -66.18
CA ALA A 11 -37.52 0.92 -66.47
C ALA A 11 -36.80 1.40 -65.19
N LEU A 12 -35.86 0.58 -64.73
CA LEU A 12 -35.06 0.91 -63.56
C LEU A 12 -33.91 1.82 -64.00
N VAL A 13 -34.11 3.14 -63.89
CA VAL A 13 -33.10 4.13 -64.25
C VAL A 13 -32.04 4.16 -63.16
N ARG A 14 -30.86 3.65 -63.49
CA ARG A 14 -29.70 3.66 -62.60
C ARG A 14 -28.76 4.79 -63.00
N TYR A 15 -28.72 5.82 -62.17
CA TYR A 15 -27.74 6.88 -62.31
C TYR A 15 -26.38 6.38 -61.81
N LYS A 16 -25.43 6.25 -62.73
CA LYS A 16 -24.06 5.82 -62.44
C LYS A 16 -23.13 7.01 -62.58
N THR A 17 -22.27 7.21 -61.60
CA THR A 17 -21.24 8.25 -61.62
C THR A 17 -19.87 7.61 -61.87
N SER A 18 -18.96 8.34 -62.53
CA SER A 18 -17.56 7.90 -62.68
C SER A 18 -16.71 8.42 -61.53
N VAL A 19 -15.55 7.80 -61.33
CA VAL A 19 -14.74 7.92 -60.11
C VAL A 19 -14.29 9.37 -59.82
N CYS A 20 -14.02 10.18 -60.85
CA CYS A 20 -13.48 11.53 -60.70
C CYS A 20 -14.51 12.61 -61.11
N THR A 21 -15.65 12.66 -60.42
CA THR A 21 -16.70 13.65 -60.67
C THR A 21 -17.10 14.40 -59.40
N LYS A 22 -17.67 15.60 -59.54
CA LYS A 22 -18.09 16.42 -58.39
C LYS A 22 -19.13 15.71 -57.50
N ALA A 23 -19.97 14.86 -58.09
CA ALA A 23 -21.00 14.09 -57.38
C ALA A 23 -20.39 12.97 -56.51
N THR A 24 -19.37 12.26 -56.99
CA THR A 24 -18.67 11.24 -56.17
C THR A 24 -17.87 11.88 -55.04
N LEU A 25 -17.27 13.04 -55.27
CA LEU A 25 -16.56 13.80 -54.23
C LEU A 25 -17.53 14.30 -53.14
N PHE A 26 -18.70 14.80 -53.52
CA PHE A 26 -19.72 15.20 -52.54
C PHE A 26 -20.19 14.03 -51.67
N LEU A 27 -20.48 12.87 -52.29
CA LEU A 27 -20.87 11.67 -51.55
C LEU A 27 -19.78 11.20 -50.59
N LEU A 28 -18.51 11.25 -51.01
CA LEU A 28 -17.38 10.89 -50.17
C LEU A 28 -17.25 11.84 -48.97
N VAL A 29 -17.36 13.15 -49.18
CA VAL A 29 -17.32 14.14 -48.08
C VAL A 29 -18.47 13.93 -47.11
N VAL A 30 -19.68 13.69 -47.61
CA VAL A 30 -20.86 13.42 -46.75
C VAL A 30 -20.65 12.15 -45.93
N LEU A 31 -20.14 11.08 -46.54
CA LEU A 31 -19.87 9.83 -45.83
C LEU A 31 -18.78 10.01 -44.76
N CYS A 32 -17.69 10.70 -45.10
CA CYS A 32 -16.63 11.04 -44.15
C CYS A 32 -17.17 11.88 -42.97
N LEU A 33 -17.97 12.91 -43.24
CA LEU A 33 -18.55 13.75 -42.18
C LEU A 33 -19.61 13.00 -41.34
N THR A 34 -20.22 11.96 -41.89
CA THR A 34 -21.25 11.18 -41.19
C THR A 34 -20.63 10.19 -40.20
N TYR A 35 -19.46 9.62 -40.51
CA TYR A 35 -18.88 8.57 -39.68
C TYR A 35 -17.65 9.00 -38.88
N ILE A 36 -16.86 9.94 -39.37
CA ILE A 36 -15.59 10.32 -38.72
C ILE A 36 -15.84 11.11 -37.43
N PRO A 37 -16.72 12.12 -37.37
CA PRO A 37 -16.95 12.89 -36.14
C PRO A 37 -17.56 12.09 -34.98
N PRO A 38 -18.59 11.24 -35.16
CA PRO A 38 -19.14 10.43 -34.06
C PRO A 38 -18.11 9.44 -33.50
N LEU A 39 -17.28 8.88 -34.37
CA LEU A 39 -16.21 7.96 -33.97
C LEU A 39 -15.12 8.68 -33.17
N LEU A 40 -14.69 9.87 -33.58
CA LEU A 40 -13.65 10.64 -32.89
C LEU A 40 -14.10 11.13 -31.51
N VAL A 41 -15.39 11.49 -31.41
CA VAL A 41 -16.02 11.89 -30.15
C VAL A 41 -16.11 10.71 -29.18
N ALA A 42 -16.50 9.51 -29.62
CA ALA A 42 -16.46 8.29 -28.81
C ALA A 42 -15.05 7.90 -28.37
N TYR A 43 -14.11 8.04 -29.30
CA TYR A 43 -12.71 7.69 -29.13
C TYR A 43 -12.00 8.57 -28.08
N ARG A 44 -12.32 9.86 -27.98
CA ARG A 44 -11.73 10.75 -26.97
C ARG A 44 -12.44 10.73 -25.62
N SER A 45 -13.65 10.22 -25.58
CA SER A 45 -14.51 10.29 -24.40
C SER A 45 -14.37 9.10 -23.46
N GLN A 46 -13.52 8.11 -23.77
CA GLN A 46 -13.41 6.83 -23.02
C GLN A 46 -14.76 6.10 -22.83
N GLY A 47 -15.74 6.44 -23.66
CA GLY A 47 -17.08 5.90 -23.66
C GLY A 47 -17.16 4.85 -24.75
N PHE A 48 -17.75 3.69 -24.49
CA PHE A 48 -19.19 3.74 -24.42
C PHE A 48 -19.80 3.10 -23.17
N TRP A 49 -18.99 2.49 -22.28
CA TRP A 49 -19.56 1.84 -21.08
C TRP A 49 -18.54 1.39 -20.01
N VAL A 50 -17.45 2.12 -19.78
CA VAL A 50 -16.46 1.66 -18.78
C VAL A 50 -16.86 2.09 -17.37
N LYS A 51 -17.45 1.17 -16.59
CA LYS A 51 -17.84 1.43 -15.18
C LYS A 51 -16.68 1.41 -14.21
N ARG A 52 -15.65 0.60 -14.50
CA ARG A 52 -14.46 0.40 -13.67
C ARG A 52 -13.28 0.13 -14.59
N SER A 53 -12.13 0.65 -14.21
CA SER A 53 -10.85 0.36 -14.83
C SER A 53 -9.84 0.10 -13.73
N THR A 54 -8.91 -0.81 -14.01
CA THR A 54 -7.84 -1.19 -13.08
C THR A 54 -6.55 -0.56 -13.58
N TYR A 55 -5.80 0.07 -12.67
CA TYR A 55 -4.53 0.70 -12.97
C TYR A 55 -3.50 0.28 -11.93
N GLU A 56 -2.25 0.15 -12.36
CA GLU A 56 -1.11 -0.05 -11.48
C GLU A 56 -0.30 1.24 -11.38
N GLU A 57 0.08 1.56 -10.15
CA GLU A 57 0.86 2.73 -9.79
C GLU A 57 1.77 2.36 -8.62
N GLN A 58 3.00 2.83 -8.66
CA GLN A 58 3.93 2.77 -7.54
C GLN A 58 3.65 3.97 -6.62
N PRO A 59 3.07 3.75 -5.43
CA PRO A 59 2.75 4.82 -4.50
C PRO A 59 3.99 5.49 -3.93
N VAL A 60 3.83 6.72 -3.46
CA VAL A 60 4.81 7.36 -2.59
C VAL A 60 4.39 7.07 -1.16
N VAL A 61 5.19 6.23 -0.49
CA VAL A 61 5.01 5.88 0.93
C VAL A 61 6.13 6.51 1.72
N ARG A 62 5.81 7.19 2.82
CA ARG A 62 6.82 7.69 3.77
C ARG A 62 6.45 7.31 5.18
N PHE A 63 7.42 6.81 5.93
CA PHE A 63 7.24 6.53 7.34
C PHE A 63 7.09 7.83 8.12
N GLN A 64 6.04 7.94 8.95
CA GLN A 64 5.77 9.17 9.71
C GLN A 64 6.50 9.23 11.05
N TYR A 65 7.35 8.25 11.36
CA TYR A 65 7.95 8.08 12.68
C TYR A 65 6.90 7.95 13.80
N GLU A 66 5.73 7.43 13.44
CA GLU A 66 4.67 7.09 14.37
C GLU A 66 4.79 5.60 14.68
N THR A 67 5.07 5.27 15.93
CA THR A 67 5.20 3.89 16.37
C THR A 67 4.51 3.69 17.70
N LEU A 68 3.78 2.59 17.80
CA LEU A 68 3.19 2.10 19.05
C LEU A 68 3.50 0.62 19.17
N LEU A 69 4.19 0.26 20.24
CA LEU A 69 4.60 -1.08 20.59
C LEU A 69 3.91 -1.50 21.89
N VAL A 70 3.34 -2.69 21.90
CA VAL A 70 2.87 -3.38 23.10
C VAL A 70 3.46 -4.80 23.08
N ALA A 71 4.14 -5.18 24.13
CA ALA A 71 4.72 -6.49 24.32
C ALA A 71 4.17 -7.12 25.61
N ALA A 72 3.56 -8.30 25.52
CA ALA A 72 3.08 -9.00 26.71
C ALA A 72 4.23 -9.79 27.36
N THR A 73 4.44 -9.58 28.67
CA THR A 73 5.55 -10.16 29.42
C THR A 73 5.17 -11.41 30.23
N ASN A 74 3.87 -11.62 30.48
CA ASN A 74 3.39 -12.76 31.25
C ASN A 74 2.05 -13.26 30.72
N SER A 75 1.74 -14.54 30.97
CA SER A 75 0.42 -15.13 30.67
C SER A 75 -0.70 -14.56 31.54
N GLN A 76 -0.37 -13.86 32.64
CA GLN A 76 -1.32 -13.21 33.55
C GLN A 76 -1.79 -11.82 33.07
N GLY A 77 -1.24 -11.31 31.95
CA GLY A 77 -1.67 -10.05 31.35
C GLY A 77 -0.78 -8.85 31.64
N ASP A 78 0.38 -9.04 32.28
CA ASP A 78 1.39 -7.97 32.34
C ASP A 78 1.91 -7.65 30.95
N TYR A 79 2.08 -6.34 30.71
CA TYR A 79 2.55 -5.83 29.44
C TYR A 79 3.53 -4.69 29.65
N VAL A 80 4.42 -4.57 28.67
CA VAL A 80 5.32 -3.45 28.49
C VAL A 80 4.86 -2.73 27.23
N ALA A 81 4.84 -1.42 27.26
CA ALA A 81 4.49 -0.63 26.09
C ALA A 81 5.42 0.55 25.91
N TRP A 82 5.50 1.00 24.66
CA TRP A 82 6.20 2.21 24.29
C TRP A 82 5.57 2.79 23.03
N SER A 83 5.54 4.11 22.96
CA SER A 83 5.11 4.79 21.76
C SER A 83 5.93 6.04 21.49
N THR A 84 5.78 6.58 20.29
CA THR A 84 6.29 7.91 19.94
C THR A 84 5.39 9.02 20.46
N TYR A 85 4.20 8.69 20.99
CA TYR A 85 3.23 9.65 21.51
C TYR A 85 3.49 9.96 22.99
N PRO A 86 3.85 11.22 23.34
CA PRO A 86 4.18 11.57 24.72
C PRO A 86 3.01 11.37 25.68
N SER A 87 1.79 11.70 25.25
CA SER A 87 0.57 11.58 26.04
C SER A 87 0.36 10.14 26.52
N LEU A 88 0.50 9.14 25.64
CA LEU A 88 0.40 7.73 26.01
C LEU A 88 1.53 7.30 26.94
N ASN A 89 2.77 7.70 26.66
CA ASN A 89 3.92 7.35 27.50
C ASN A 89 3.76 7.84 28.93
N ASN A 90 3.17 9.02 29.13
CA ASN A 90 2.87 9.56 30.46
C ASN A 90 1.82 8.73 31.21
N MET A 91 0.85 8.12 30.50
CA MET A 91 -0.17 7.25 31.09
C MET A 91 0.35 5.84 31.42
N LEU A 92 1.36 5.36 30.69
CA LEU A 92 1.92 4.01 30.88
C LEU A 92 2.69 3.83 32.19
N GLY A 93 3.23 4.91 32.78
CA GLY A 93 3.86 4.91 34.10
C GLY A 93 4.93 3.80 34.25
N ALA A 94 4.66 2.82 35.12
CA ALA A 94 5.58 1.72 35.42
C ALA A 94 5.77 0.72 34.27
N ASN A 95 4.83 0.65 33.32
CA ASN A 95 4.85 -0.27 32.17
C ASN A 95 5.61 0.31 30.97
N LEU A 96 6.07 1.56 31.07
CA LEU A 96 6.85 2.22 30.02
C LEU A 96 8.28 1.66 29.97
N ARG A 97 8.70 1.22 28.79
CA ARG A 97 10.10 0.86 28.51
C ARG A 97 10.56 1.53 27.23
N THR A 98 11.53 2.43 27.30
CA THR A 98 12.05 3.11 26.11
C THR A 98 13.01 2.19 25.34
N PRO A 99 12.67 1.77 24.11
CA PRO A 99 13.54 0.96 23.27
C PRO A 99 14.56 1.82 22.51
N ALA A 100 15.62 1.18 22.01
CA ALA A 100 16.46 1.77 20.98
C ALA A 100 15.83 1.49 19.61
N VAL A 101 15.54 2.54 18.85
CA VAL A 101 14.90 2.45 17.52
C VAL A 101 15.84 2.98 16.46
N SER A 102 16.06 2.19 15.41
CA SER A 102 16.77 2.62 14.20
C SER A 102 15.85 2.49 13.00
N VAL A 103 15.84 3.52 12.16
CA VAL A 103 15.03 3.56 10.94
C VAL A 103 15.93 3.90 9.78
N ARG A 104 15.80 3.14 8.69
CA ARG A 104 16.49 3.43 7.44
C ARG A 104 15.52 3.21 6.28
N GLU A 105 15.22 4.28 5.58
CA GLU A 105 14.47 4.24 4.32
C GLU A 105 15.49 4.16 3.16
N VAL A 106 15.28 3.23 2.22
CA VAL A 106 16.19 2.98 1.11
C VAL A 106 15.42 3.10 -0.20
N ASP A 107 15.93 3.97 -1.07
CA ASP A 107 15.61 4.02 -2.49
C ASP A 107 16.64 3.13 -3.22
N GLN A 108 16.20 1.97 -3.71
CA GLN A 108 17.11 0.98 -4.30
C GLN A 108 17.43 1.30 -5.76
N ASN A 109 16.48 1.88 -6.49
CA ASN A 109 16.58 2.14 -7.92
C ASN A 109 16.93 3.62 -8.24
N GLN A 110 17.05 4.47 -7.22
CA GLN A 110 17.35 5.90 -7.31
C GLN A 110 16.32 6.71 -8.10
N ASP A 111 15.04 6.30 -8.06
CA ASP A 111 13.94 6.97 -8.76
C ASP A 111 13.31 8.14 -7.96
N GLY A 112 13.79 8.37 -6.73
CA GLY A 112 13.29 9.40 -5.83
C GLY A 112 12.11 8.95 -4.95
N LYS A 113 11.69 7.68 -5.06
CA LYS A 113 10.71 7.06 -4.17
C LYS A 113 11.40 6.04 -3.28
N LEU A 114 10.86 5.88 -2.07
CA LEU A 114 11.41 4.97 -1.09
C LEU A 114 10.82 3.58 -1.31
N ASP A 115 11.69 2.59 -1.54
CA ASP A 115 11.28 1.21 -1.84
C ASP A 115 11.22 0.34 -0.59
N LEU A 116 12.21 0.50 0.31
CA LEU A 116 12.38 -0.38 1.46
C LEU A 116 12.48 0.42 2.76
N LEU A 117 11.70 0.00 3.77
CA LEU A 117 11.86 0.41 5.15
C LEU A 117 12.59 -0.67 5.94
N VAL A 118 13.78 -0.36 6.44
CA VAL A 118 14.47 -1.16 7.45
C VAL A 118 14.21 -0.54 8.81
N PHE A 119 13.31 -1.17 9.57
CA PHE A 119 12.95 -0.78 10.93
C PHE A 119 13.54 -1.77 11.93
N GLN A 120 14.36 -1.29 12.85
CA GLN A 120 14.94 -2.09 13.93
C GLN A 120 14.53 -1.49 15.27
N LEU A 121 14.00 -2.33 16.17
CA LEU A 121 13.60 -1.94 17.51
C LEU A 121 14.18 -2.93 18.51
N GLN A 122 14.87 -2.41 19.52
CA GLN A 122 15.45 -3.18 20.61
C GLN A 122 14.82 -2.75 21.93
N LEU A 123 13.95 -3.61 22.47
CA LEU A 123 13.28 -3.38 23.74
C LEU A 123 14.15 -3.87 24.92
N PRO A 124 14.56 -3.01 25.85
CA PRO A 124 15.27 -3.44 27.04
C PRO A 124 14.31 -4.16 28.00
N LEU A 125 14.64 -5.41 28.33
CA LEU A 125 13.89 -6.25 29.26
C LEU A 125 14.68 -6.44 30.55
N LYS A 126 13.97 -6.59 31.67
CA LYS A 126 14.61 -7.04 32.92
C LYS A 126 14.95 -8.53 32.84
N PRO A 127 15.89 -9.05 33.67
CA PRO A 127 16.29 -10.45 33.65
C PRO A 127 15.14 -11.45 33.90
N GLU A 128 14.09 -11.01 34.58
CA GLU A 128 12.91 -11.81 34.94
C GLU A 128 11.77 -11.68 33.92
N GLU A 129 11.82 -10.69 33.01
CA GLU A 129 10.76 -10.41 32.05
C GLU A 129 11.00 -11.21 30.75
N GLN A 130 9.95 -11.84 30.22
CA GLN A 130 10.01 -12.65 29.01
C GLN A 130 8.90 -12.25 28.03
N VAL A 131 9.17 -12.12 26.73
CA VAL A 131 8.15 -11.63 25.79
C VAL A 131 7.43 -12.78 25.10
N TYR A 132 6.10 -12.84 25.24
CA TYR A 132 5.24 -13.87 24.64
C TYR A 132 4.50 -13.39 23.40
N SER A 133 4.04 -12.14 23.42
CA SER A 133 3.36 -11.53 22.28
C SER A 133 3.87 -10.11 22.04
N VAL A 134 3.84 -9.72 20.77
CA VAL A 134 4.23 -8.39 20.31
C VAL A 134 3.16 -7.89 19.36
N GLN A 135 2.69 -6.68 19.64
CA GLN A 135 1.83 -5.88 18.78
C GLN A 135 2.58 -4.60 18.45
N LEU A 136 2.73 -4.33 17.16
CA LEU A 136 3.44 -3.17 16.64
C LEU A 136 2.56 -2.48 15.61
N LEU A 137 2.32 -1.19 15.80
CA LEU A 137 1.70 -0.30 14.83
C LEU A 137 2.76 0.66 14.30
N LEU A 138 2.79 0.80 12.98
CA LEU A 138 3.65 1.74 12.27
C LEU A 138 2.77 2.65 11.40
N GLY A 139 2.92 3.96 11.56
CA GLY A 139 2.20 4.97 10.78
C GLY A 139 2.94 5.39 9.52
N PHE A 140 2.21 5.48 8.40
CA PHE A 140 2.74 5.81 7.08
C PHE A 140 1.88 6.87 6.40
N SER A 141 2.49 7.82 5.71
CA SER A 141 1.79 8.62 4.70
C SER A 141 1.80 7.88 3.38
N TYR A 142 0.67 7.82 2.70
CA TYR A 142 0.49 7.10 1.46
C TYR A 142 -0.13 8.04 0.42
N GLN A 143 0.56 8.16 -0.72
CA GLN A 143 0.16 9.05 -1.80
C GLN A 143 0.16 8.34 -3.16
N LEU A 144 -0.92 8.54 -3.91
CA LEU A 144 -1.06 8.19 -5.33
C LEU A 144 -1.24 9.46 -6.15
N PHE A 145 -0.82 9.48 -7.40
CA PHE A 145 -0.81 10.66 -8.26
C PHE A 145 -1.39 10.43 -9.66
N ARG A 146 -1.33 9.22 -10.22
CA ARG A 146 -1.49 9.00 -11.67
C ARG A 146 -2.91 9.23 -12.18
N MET A 147 -3.91 8.68 -11.51
CA MET A 147 -5.33 8.79 -11.92
C MET A 147 -6.11 9.69 -10.97
N SER A 148 -6.37 9.22 -9.75
CA SER A 148 -6.82 10.07 -8.65
C SER A 148 -5.66 10.29 -7.71
N THR A 149 -5.50 11.55 -7.31
CA THR A 149 -4.54 11.94 -6.30
C THR A 149 -5.09 11.52 -4.95
N VAL A 150 -4.67 10.36 -4.44
CA VAL A 150 -5.07 9.88 -3.12
C VAL A 150 -4.04 10.34 -2.12
N VAL A 151 -4.48 10.98 -1.04
CA VAL A 151 -3.62 11.31 0.10
C VAL A 151 -4.27 10.74 1.34
N MET A 152 -3.57 9.83 2.02
CA MET A 152 -4.07 9.24 3.24
C MET A 152 -2.96 8.89 4.22
N GLN A 153 -3.34 8.83 5.49
CA GLN A 153 -2.54 8.18 6.51
C GLN A 153 -2.93 6.71 6.60
N SER A 154 -1.93 5.86 6.51
CA SER A 154 -2.04 4.41 6.53
C SER A 154 -1.29 3.84 7.72
N LEU A 155 -1.61 2.61 8.05
CA LEU A 155 -1.12 1.94 9.22
C LEU A 155 -0.70 0.52 8.84
N ALA A 156 0.51 0.13 9.22
CA ALA A 156 0.91 -1.27 9.19
C ALA A 156 0.74 -1.84 10.59
N TYR A 157 -0.10 -2.87 10.70
CA TYR A 157 -0.30 -3.61 11.93
C TYR A 157 0.44 -4.94 11.86
N VAL A 158 1.27 -5.17 12.87
CA VAL A 158 2.02 -6.39 13.09
C VAL A 158 1.57 -6.96 14.41
N GLN A 159 1.11 -8.20 14.40
CA GLN A 159 0.79 -8.95 15.62
C GLN A 159 1.41 -10.32 15.53
N HIS A 160 2.12 -10.68 16.59
CA HIS A 160 2.65 -12.02 16.79
C HIS A 160 2.41 -12.47 18.23
N SER A 161 1.98 -13.71 18.42
CA SER A 161 1.86 -14.34 19.73
C SER A 161 2.44 -15.74 19.67
N SER A 162 3.09 -16.14 20.76
CA SER A 162 3.71 -17.44 20.91
C SER A 162 3.57 -17.93 22.34
N SER A 163 3.44 -19.24 22.52
CA SER A 163 3.38 -19.88 23.84
C SER A 163 4.74 -19.97 24.52
N VAL A 164 5.82 -19.68 23.79
CA VAL A 164 7.21 -19.79 24.24
C VAL A 164 7.83 -18.40 24.15
N PRO A 165 8.61 -17.97 25.15
CA PRO A 165 9.20 -16.64 25.12
C PRO A 165 10.19 -16.46 23.97
N GLY A 166 10.05 -15.35 23.23
CA GLY A 166 10.86 -15.00 22.07
C GLY A 166 11.92 -13.95 22.39
N ALA A 167 13.11 -14.08 21.79
CA ALA A 167 14.20 -13.11 21.91
C ALA A 167 14.29 -12.14 20.71
N LYS A 168 13.84 -12.57 19.53
CA LYS A 168 13.91 -11.80 18.28
C LYS A 168 12.70 -12.12 17.41
N LEU A 169 12.11 -11.08 16.84
CA LEU A 169 11.03 -11.17 15.86
C LEU A 169 11.52 -10.57 14.55
N PHE A 170 11.55 -11.36 13.48
CA PHE A 170 11.90 -10.89 12.14
C PHE A 170 10.68 -11.00 11.23
N ILE A 171 10.37 -9.89 10.56
CA ILE A 171 9.21 -9.72 9.70
C ILE A 171 9.69 -9.08 8.42
N SER A 172 9.39 -9.71 7.30
CA SER A 172 9.65 -9.16 5.98
C SER A 172 8.38 -9.29 5.15
N GLY A 173 7.94 -8.19 4.56
CA GLY A 173 6.69 -8.17 3.81
C GLY A 173 6.47 -6.92 3.00
N ASP A 174 5.54 -7.02 2.06
CA ASP A 174 5.13 -5.94 1.18
C ASP A 174 3.98 -5.15 1.78
N LEU A 175 4.06 -3.84 1.67
CA LEU A 175 2.97 -2.94 2.02
C LEU A 175 2.09 -2.71 0.79
N ARG A 176 0.87 -3.26 0.77
CA ARG A 176 -0.04 -3.17 -0.39
C ARG A 176 -1.32 -2.42 -0.08
N LEU A 177 -1.78 -1.61 -1.03
CA LEU A 177 -3.09 -0.98 -0.96
C LEU A 177 -4.18 -2.04 -1.12
N GLN A 178 -5.11 -2.07 -0.18
CA GLN A 178 -6.34 -2.82 -0.25
C GLN A 178 -7.51 -1.84 -0.43
N GLN A 179 -8.33 -2.12 -1.42
CA GLN A 179 -9.41 -1.26 -1.84
C GLN A 179 -10.73 -2.04 -1.82
N ARG A 180 -11.69 -1.60 -1.01
CA ARG A 180 -13.05 -2.16 -0.94
C ARG A 180 -13.99 -1.53 -1.94
N THR A 181 -13.81 -0.24 -2.21
CA THR A 181 -14.62 0.50 -3.18
C THR A 181 -13.74 1.14 -4.25
N PRO A 182 -14.16 1.14 -5.53
CA PRO A 182 -13.47 1.87 -6.59
C PRO A 182 -13.17 3.31 -6.20
N LEU A 183 -11.95 3.75 -6.50
CA LEU A 183 -11.48 5.10 -6.30
C LEU A 183 -12.05 5.96 -7.42
N PRO A 184 -12.24 7.26 -7.19
CA PRO A 184 -12.62 8.15 -8.26
C PRO A 184 -11.57 8.09 -9.38
N HIS A 185 -12.00 8.23 -10.63
CA HIS A 185 -11.09 8.12 -11.78
C HIS A 185 -10.14 9.33 -11.90
N ARG A 186 -10.49 10.47 -11.27
CA ARG A 186 -9.74 11.74 -11.25
C ARG A 186 -10.01 12.53 -9.98
N GLY A 187 -9.13 13.48 -9.68
CA GLY A 187 -9.30 14.44 -8.59
C GLY A 187 -8.60 14.02 -7.30
N LEU A 188 -8.65 14.91 -6.31
CA LEU A 188 -8.07 14.71 -4.99
C LEU A 188 -9.02 13.88 -4.11
N TYR A 189 -8.51 12.79 -3.56
CA TYR A 189 -9.19 11.96 -2.58
C TYR A 189 -8.40 12.00 -1.26
N ASN A 190 -8.84 12.85 -0.34
CA ASN A 190 -8.15 13.16 0.91
C ASN A 190 -8.98 12.86 2.17
N ILE A 191 -10.05 12.05 2.04
CA ILE A 191 -10.96 11.71 3.16
C ILE A 191 -10.19 11.07 4.33
N TYR A 192 -9.16 10.30 4.01
CA TYR A 192 -8.33 9.61 5.00
C TYR A 192 -7.00 10.35 5.28
N ASN A 193 -6.90 11.62 4.92
CA ASN A 193 -5.78 12.49 5.30
C ASN A 193 -5.97 13.04 6.73
N VAL A 194 -6.18 12.12 7.66
CA VAL A 194 -6.36 12.38 9.09
C VAL A 194 -5.55 11.34 9.85
N SER A 195 -5.01 11.75 11.01
CA SER A 195 -4.23 10.86 11.86
C SER A 195 -5.02 9.62 12.24
N VAL A 196 -4.41 8.45 12.02
CA VAL A 196 -5.05 7.17 12.39
C VAL A 196 -5.09 7.02 13.92
N ILE A 197 -4.07 7.54 14.60
CA ILE A 197 -3.96 7.57 16.05
C ILE A 197 -3.96 9.05 16.47
N ASP A 198 -4.85 9.41 17.40
CA ASP A 198 -4.85 10.77 17.96
C ASP A 198 -3.83 10.88 19.09
N GLY A 199 -2.59 11.23 18.70
CA GLY A 199 -1.48 11.43 19.63
C GLY A 199 -1.63 12.62 20.59
N SER A 200 -2.60 13.49 20.35
CA SER A 200 -2.86 14.66 21.18
C SER A 200 -3.89 14.41 22.29
N SER A 201 -4.65 13.32 22.17
CA SER A 201 -5.70 12.98 23.12
C SER A 201 -5.12 12.65 24.51
N PRO A 202 -5.71 13.18 25.60
CA PRO A 202 -5.35 12.84 26.97
C PRO A 202 -6.05 11.57 27.48
N PHE A 203 -6.88 10.92 26.65
CA PHE A 203 -7.66 9.76 27.07
C PHE A 203 -7.00 8.45 26.62
N ALA A 204 -6.94 7.46 27.52
CA ALA A 204 -6.41 6.13 27.22
C ALA A 204 -7.20 5.40 26.11
N SER A 205 -8.51 5.70 25.98
CA SER A 205 -9.38 5.11 24.95
C SER A 205 -8.97 5.46 23.53
N ALA A 206 -8.31 6.61 23.32
CA ALA A 206 -7.80 7.01 22.00
C ALA A 206 -6.61 6.16 21.54
N TYR A 207 -5.94 5.48 22.48
CA TYR A 207 -4.78 4.62 22.21
C TYR A 207 -5.12 3.12 22.29
N ASP A 208 -6.39 2.76 22.49
CA ASP A 208 -6.81 1.37 22.48
C ASP A 208 -6.65 0.77 21.07
N LEU A 209 -5.75 -0.21 20.97
CA LEU A 209 -5.41 -0.91 19.74
C LEU A 209 -6.64 -1.47 19.04
N ASN A 210 -7.61 -1.99 19.79
CA ASN A 210 -8.81 -2.58 19.20
C ASN A 210 -9.65 -1.53 18.47
N ASN A 211 -9.83 -0.35 19.07
CA ASN A 211 -10.58 0.75 18.47
C ASN A 211 -9.85 1.34 17.26
N ILE A 212 -8.53 1.50 17.36
CA ILE A 212 -7.69 1.98 16.26
C ILE A 212 -7.78 1.02 15.06
N ILE A 213 -7.56 -0.28 15.28
CA ILE A 213 -7.59 -1.29 14.21
C ILE A 213 -8.99 -1.38 13.61
N ARG A 214 -10.03 -1.38 14.44
CA ARG A 214 -11.42 -1.44 13.98
C ARG A 214 -11.78 -0.25 13.10
N SER A 215 -11.52 0.97 13.57
CA SER A 215 -11.78 2.19 12.80
C SER A 215 -10.94 2.26 11.52
N TYR A 216 -9.70 1.75 11.54
CA TYR A 216 -8.86 1.65 10.34
C TYR A 216 -9.40 0.63 9.34
N GLN A 217 -9.86 -0.53 9.82
CA GLN A 217 -10.45 -1.57 8.98
C GLN A 217 -11.81 -1.20 8.41
N GLU A 218 -12.55 -0.26 9.00
CA GLU A 218 -13.81 0.24 8.46
C GLU A 218 -13.61 1.13 7.21
N ARG A 219 -12.38 1.60 6.96
CA ARG A 219 -12.04 2.41 5.78
C ARG A 219 -12.22 1.61 4.48
N ASN A 220 -12.65 2.31 3.44
CA ASN A 220 -12.80 1.74 2.11
C ASN A 220 -11.46 1.55 1.39
N CYS A 221 -10.45 2.33 1.78
CA CYS A 221 -9.07 2.19 1.34
C CYS A 221 -8.19 2.03 2.57
N ASN A 222 -7.54 0.89 2.67
CA ASN A 222 -6.62 0.54 3.74
C ASN A 222 -5.35 -0.03 3.13
N VAL A 223 -4.34 -0.25 3.96
CA VAL A 223 -3.09 -0.85 3.57
C VAL A 223 -2.94 -2.15 4.34
N LEU A 224 -2.52 -3.20 3.64
CA LEU A 224 -2.31 -4.53 4.17
C LEU A 224 -0.83 -4.85 4.04
N LEU A 225 -0.23 -5.27 5.16
CA LEU A 225 1.13 -5.77 5.20
C LEU A 225 1.11 -7.28 4.95
N ILE A 226 1.60 -7.73 3.80
CA ILE A 226 1.72 -9.15 3.44
C ILE A 226 3.13 -9.59 3.78
N PHE A 227 3.31 -10.35 4.86
CA PHE A 227 4.64 -10.77 5.32
C PHE A 227 4.85 -12.28 5.38
N ILE A 228 6.12 -12.65 5.41
CA ILE A 228 6.63 -13.96 5.81
C ILE A 228 7.36 -13.79 7.14
N TRP A 229 7.11 -14.70 8.09
CA TRP A 229 7.77 -14.72 9.39
C TRP A 229 8.87 -15.77 9.40
N VAL A 230 10.05 -15.41 9.91
CA VAL A 230 11.14 -16.36 10.14
C VAL A 230 11.63 -16.22 11.58
N PHE A 231 11.65 -17.34 12.31
CA PHE A 231 12.17 -17.41 13.68
C PHE A 231 13.64 -17.85 13.65
N GLU A 232 14.51 -17.13 14.36
CA GLU A 232 15.86 -17.61 14.63
C GLU A 232 15.89 -18.34 15.97
N ARG A 233 15.85 -19.68 15.93
CA ARG A 233 16.37 -20.52 17.03
C ARG A 233 17.28 -21.66 16.56
N ILE A 234 17.96 -21.48 15.43
CA ILE A 234 18.94 -22.44 14.90
C ILE A 234 20.13 -21.66 14.35
N GLN A 235 21.35 -22.07 14.72
CA GLN A 235 22.57 -21.78 13.95
C GLN A 235 22.39 -22.35 12.54
N ARG A 236 21.73 -21.61 11.66
CA ARG A 236 21.70 -21.88 10.22
C ARG A 236 22.57 -20.84 9.56
N PHE A 237 23.77 -21.28 9.18
CA PHE A 237 24.64 -20.58 8.25
C PHE A 237 23.92 -20.43 6.92
N VAL A 238 23.36 -19.25 6.68
CA VAL A 238 23.04 -18.79 5.33
C VAL A 238 24.25 -17.96 4.89
N PHE A 239 25.00 -18.47 3.93
CA PHE A 239 26.16 -17.80 3.37
C PHE A 239 25.73 -16.46 2.75
N GLN A 240 26.12 -15.36 3.38
CA GLN A 240 26.25 -14.06 2.74
C GLN A 240 27.70 -13.60 2.90
N ASN A 241 28.28 -13.15 1.79
CA ASN A 241 29.62 -12.56 1.72
C ASN A 241 29.77 -11.44 2.76
N GLN A 242 30.42 -11.75 3.88
CA GLN A 242 31.59 -11.06 4.44
C GLN A 242 31.84 -11.63 5.85
N VAL A 243 32.89 -12.43 5.95
CA VAL A 243 33.45 -12.94 7.19
C VAL A 243 34.26 -11.81 7.83
N LEU A 244 33.89 -11.40 9.05
CA LEU A 244 34.85 -10.90 10.02
C LEU A 244 34.64 -11.70 11.32
N THR A 245 35.51 -12.69 11.49
CA THR A 245 35.67 -13.49 12.69
C THR A 245 36.12 -12.63 13.86
N THR A 246 35.40 -12.67 14.99
CA THR A 246 35.95 -12.20 16.26
C THR A 246 36.90 -13.28 16.80
N ILE A 247 38.15 -12.88 17.09
CA ILE A 247 39.16 -13.77 17.67
C ILE A 247 38.93 -13.79 19.19
N PRO A 248 38.60 -14.94 19.82
CA PRO A 248 38.57 -15.00 21.29
C PRO A 248 40.01 -14.97 21.83
N ILE A 249 40.29 -14.03 22.72
CA ILE A 249 41.53 -13.99 23.50
C ILE A 249 41.50 -15.16 24.48
N PRO A 250 42.50 -16.06 24.49
CA PRO A 250 42.55 -17.13 25.50
C PRO A 250 42.85 -16.52 26.87
N VAL A 251 41.87 -16.62 27.78
CA VAL A 251 42.05 -16.37 29.21
C VAL A 251 42.44 -17.69 29.86
N GLY A 252 43.69 -17.81 30.29
CA GLY A 252 44.13 -18.89 31.18
C GLY A 252 45.62 -19.21 31.05
N LYS A 253 46.44 -18.65 31.96
CA LYS A 253 47.73 -19.25 32.31
C LYS A 253 47.45 -20.56 33.06
N PRO A 254 47.97 -21.72 32.63
CA PRO A 254 48.09 -22.86 33.53
C PRO A 254 49.29 -22.61 34.45
N HIS A 255 49.01 -22.52 35.74
CA HIS A 255 49.99 -22.66 36.81
C HIS A 255 50.19 -24.15 37.13
N LEU A 256 51.45 -24.50 37.47
CA LEU A 256 51.97 -25.69 38.18
C LEU A 256 52.12 -26.94 37.30
N SER A 257 53.23 -27.69 37.30
CA SER A 257 54.33 -27.87 38.25
C SER A 257 55.72 -27.78 37.61
#